data_AF-A0A453JIJ9-F1
#
_entry.id   AF-A0A453JIJ9-F1
#
_cell.length_a   1.000
_cell.length_b   1.000
_cell.length_c   1.000
_cell.angle_alpha   90.00
_cell.angle_beta   90.00
_cell.angle_gamma   90.00
#
_symmetry.space_group_name_H-M   'P 1'
#
loop_
_entity.id
_entity.type
_entity.pdbx_description
1 polymer ?
#
loop_
_entity_poly.entity_id
_entity_poly.type
_entity_poly.pdbx_seq_one_letter_code
_entity_poly.pdbx_strand_id
1 'polypeptide(L)'
;SCRCLPLRLPPSFQCRAFQNLGLDCANWTEPIYADLVRKSSGDEERMLVLFFDRIGWPTSLPTSEKGSFTKSVLREKLKALEKLSASDDLPLRPGVEKFIDDALSEGVPVAILATYGRNGEKISRSIVEKLGPERTSKLNIVGKEEVERSLYGQLVLGEGVASSLDEQLTKEVQKAASAEKQRIAEEVASLLKLSVDINTASKRLILSAD
;
A
#
# COMPACT_ATOMS: atom_id res chain seq x y z
N SER A 1 -26.12 21.36 -9.75
CA SER A 1 -25.12 20.99 -8.74
C SER A 1 -25.14 19.48 -8.58
N CYS A 2 -24.18 18.76 -9.17
CA CYS A 2 -23.90 17.36 -8.87
C CYS A 2 -22.39 17.15 -8.95
N ARG A 3 -21.73 17.26 -7.79
CA ARG A 3 -20.37 16.76 -7.59
C ARG A 3 -20.46 15.26 -7.37
N CYS A 4 -19.94 14.50 -8.32
CA CYS A 4 -19.47 13.14 -8.06
C CYS A 4 -18.03 13.09 -8.56
N LEU A 5 -17.08 13.31 -7.65
CA LEU A 5 -15.71 12.86 -7.79
C LEU A 5 -15.63 11.48 -7.13
N PRO A 6 -15.60 10.41 -7.92
CA PRO A 6 -14.61 9.36 -7.79
C PRO A 6 -13.62 9.56 -8.94
N LEU A 7 -12.37 9.11 -8.77
CA LEU A 7 -11.34 9.18 -9.82
C LEU A 7 -11.84 8.50 -11.11
N ARG A 8 -12.51 9.26 -11.99
CA ARG A 8 -12.88 8.85 -13.35
C ARG A 8 -11.64 9.00 -14.19
N LEU A 9 -10.96 7.90 -14.40
CA LEU A 9 -9.90 7.82 -15.39
C LEU A 9 -10.51 8.18 -16.75
N PRO A 10 -9.93 9.12 -17.52
CA PRO A 10 -10.39 9.43 -18.86
C PRO A 10 -10.45 8.18 -19.74
N PRO A 11 -11.34 8.15 -20.74
CA PRO A 11 -11.51 7.00 -21.62
C PRO A 11 -10.21 6.53 -22.29
N SER A 12 -9.25 7.45 -22.47
CA SER A 12 -7.90 7.18 -23.01
C SER A 12 -7.14 6.07 -22.29
N PHE A 13 -7.34 5.89 -20.98
CA PHE A 13 -6.67 4.84 -20.20
C PHE A 13 -7.15 3.44 -20.58
N GLN A 14 -8.45 3.31 -20.83
CA GLN A 14 -9.05 2.04 -21.21
C GLN A 14 -8.64 1.67 -22.65
N CYS A 15 -8.54 2.66 -23.54
CA CYS A 15 -8.11 2.46 -24.92
C CYS A 15 -6.67 1.93 -25.02
N ARG A 16 -5.76 2.39 -24.15
CA ARG A 16 -4.38 1.90 -24.13
C ARG A 16 -4.26 0.44 -23.65
N ALA A 17 -5.15 0.01 -22.76
CA ALA A 17 -5.23 -1.39 -22.33
C ALA A 17 -5.72 -2.31 -23.47
N PHE A 18 -6.70 -1.85 -24.25
CA PHE A 18 -7.20 -2.59 -25.40
C PHE A 18 -6.15 -2.70 -26.52
N GLN A 19 -5.43 -1.61 -26.82
CA GLN A 19 -4.32 -1.62 -27.78
C GLN A 19 -3.22 -2.62 -27.39
N ASN A 20 -2.82 -2.66 -26.12
CA ASN A 20 -1.81 -3.61 -25.64
C ASN A 20 -2.23 -5.09 -25.78
N LEU A 21 -3.53 -5.35 -25.89
CA LEU A 21 -4.10 -6.68 -26.10
C LEU A 21 -4.49 -6.95 -27.56
N GLY A 22 -4.14 -6.06 -28.49
CA GLY A 22 -4.48 -6.17 -29.91
C GLY A 22 -5.97 -5.99 -30.21
N LEU A 23 -6.71 -5.30 -29.33
CA LEU A 23 -8.14 -5.02 -29.45
C LEU A 23 -8.36 -3.62 -30.03
N ASP A 24 -7.77 -3.34 -31.19
CA ASP A 24 -7.74 -2.01 -31.79
C ASP A 24 -9.13 -1.46 -32.17
N CYS A 25 -10.12 -2.35 -32.31
CA CYS A 25 -11.52 -2.00 -32.60
C CYS A 25 -12.32 -1.60 -31.35
N ALA A 26 -11.82 -1.86 -30.14
CA ALA A 26 -12.51 -1.56 -28.89
C ALA A 26 -12.12 -0.14 -28.40
N ASN A 27 -12.74 0.90 -28.99
CA ASN A 27 -12.54 2.27 -28.54
C ASN A 27 -13.76 2.77 -27.75
N TRP A 28 -13.55 3.18 -26.49
CA TRP A 28 -14.61 3.79 -25.68
C TRP A 28 -14.53 5.30 -25.81
N THR A 29 -15.49 5.88 -26.53
CA THR A 29 -15.69 7.34 -26.50
C THR A 29 -16.29 7.76 -25.17
N GLU A 30 -16.15 9.04 -24.80
CA GLU A 30 -16.70 9.57 -23.54
C GLU A 30 -18.19 9.25 -23.33
N PRO A 31 -19.09 9.38 -24.34
CA PRO A 31 -20.50 9.01 -24.18
C PRO A 31 -20.72 7.51 -23.92
N ILE A 32 -19.92 6.64 -24.56
CA ILE A 32 -19.99 5.18 -24.35
C ILE A 32 -19.55 4.84 -22.93
N TYR A 33 -18.42 5.40 -22.49
CA TYR A 33 -17.91 5.20 -21.14
C TYR A 33 -18.91 5.69 -20.09
N ALA A 34 -19.48 6.89 -20.27
CA ALA A 34 -20.49 7.43 -19.35
C ALA A 34 -21.74 6.54 -19.26
N ASP A 35 -22.21 5.99 -20.38
CA ASP A 35 -23.33 5.05 -20.40
C ASP A 35 -22.99 3.74 -19.69
N LEU A 36 -21.80 3.17 -19.93
CA LEU A 36 -21.33 1.96 -19.29
C LEU A 36 -21.20 2.14 -17.77
N VAL A 37 -20.57 3.23 -17.30
CA VAL A 37 -20.44 3.56 -15.87
C VAL A 37 -21.81 3.66 -15.21
N ARG A 38 -22.78 4.31 -15.87
CA ARG A 38 -24.15 4.43 -15.36
C ARG A 38 -24.84 3.07 -15.26
N LYS A 39 -24.69 2.21 -16.25
CA LYS A 39 -25.36 0.89 -16.31
C LYS A 39 -24.72 -0.15 -15.40
N SER A 40 -23.42 -0.05 -15.16
CA SER A 40 -22.68 -0.98 -14.30
C SER A 40 -22.55 -0.50 -12.85
N SER A 41 -23.04 0.69 -12.53
CA SER A 41 -22.80 1.36 -11.24
C SER A 41 -21.30 1.53 -10.92
N GLY A 42 -20.47 1.70 -11.97
CA GLY A 42 -19.02 1.84 -11.84
C GLY A 42 -18.25 0.53 -11.68
N ASP A 43 -18.91 -0.63 -11.70
CA ASP A 43 -18.23 -1.94 -11.69
C ASP A 43 -17.52 -2.17 -13.03
N GLU A 44 -16.20 -2.27 -13.00
CA GLU A 44 -15.37 -2.35 -14.20
C GLU A 44 -15.44 -3.70 -14.92
N GLU A 45 -15.60 -4.80 -14.18
CA GLU A 45 -15.80 -6.12 -14.79
C GLU A 45 -17.14 -6.16 -15.52
N ARG A 46 -18.19 -5.62 -14.89
CA ARG A 46 -19.52 -5.52 -15.48
C ARG A 46 -19.55 -4.56 -16.67
N MET A 47 -18.78 -3.48 -16.67
CA MET A 47 -18.65 -2.60 -17.85
C MET A 47 -18.11 -3.38 -19.06
N LEU A 48 -17.08 -4.19 -18.86
CA LEU A 48 -16.47 -4.99 -19.92
C LEU A 48 -17.46 -6.04 -20.45
N VAL A 49 -18.16 -6.75 -19.58
CA VAL A 49 -19.19 -7.71 -19.97
C VAL A 49 -20.30 -7.04 -20.78
N LEU A 50 -20.87 -5.94 -20.27
CA LEU A 50 -21.93 -5.20 -20.97
C LEU A 50 -21.49 -4.68 -22.35
N PHE A 51 -20.23 -4.26 -22.46
CA PHE A 51 -19.69 -3.79 -23.73
C PHE A 51 -19.54 -4.95 -24.73
N PHE A 52 -18.84 -6.03 -24.36
CA PHE A 52 -18.59 -7.15 -25.25
C PHE A 52 -19.84 -7.98 -25.57
N ASP A 53 -20.84 -8.02 -24.68
CA ASP A 53 -22.14 -8.62 -24.99
C ASP A 53 -22.90 -7.84 -26.08
N ARG A 54 -22.64 -6.53 -26.21
CA ARG A 54 -23.28 -5.68 -27.23
C ARG A 54 -22.54 -5.65 -28.55
N ILE A 55 -21.21 -5.56 -28.52
CA ILE A 55 -20.38 -5.45 -29.73
C ILE A 55 -19.86 -6.80 -30.24
N GLY A 56 -19.99 -7.86 -29.43
CA GLY A 56 -19.41 -9.18 -29.68
C GLY A 56 -18.11 -9.39 -28.91
N TRP A 57 -17.94 -10.60 -28.39
CA TRP A 57 -16.68 -11.04 -27.79
C TRP A 57 -15.66 -11.39 -28.87
N PRO A 58 -14.34 -11.28 -28.61
CA PRO A 58 -13.31 -11.72 -29.54
C PRO A 58 -13.53 -13.19 -29.95
N THR A 59 -13.49 -13.47 -31.24
CA THR A 59 -13.78 -14.81 -31.80
C THR A 59 -12.80 -15.89 -31.35
N SER A 60 -11.59 -15.49 -30.96
CA SER A 60 -10.57 -16.38 -30.40
C SER A 60 -10.77 -16.71 -28.92
N LEU A 61 -11.80 -16.15 -28.26
CA LEU A 61 -12.03 -16.31 -26.84
C LEU A 61 -13.18 -17.29 -26.54
N PRO A 62 -12.90 -18.47 -25.96
CA PRO A 62 -13.93 -19.39 -25.49
C PRO A 62 -14.81 -18.78 -24.40
N THR A 63 -16.08 -19.17 -24.33
CA THR A 63 -17.03 -18.68 -23.31
C THR A 63 -16.55 -18.93 -21.86
N SER A 64 -15.84 -20.04 -21.62
CA SER A 64 -15.25 -20.38 -20.32
C SER A 64 -14.14 -19.42 -19.88
N GLU A 65 -13.53 -18.68 -20.81
CA GLU A 65 -12.38 -17.80 -20.56
C GLU A 65 -12.75 -16.32 -20.49
N LYS A 66 -14.03 -15.96 -20.62
CA LYS A 66 -14.49 -14.56 -20.52
C LYS A 66 -14.07 -13.89 -19.20
N GLY A 67 -14.07 -14.64 -18.09
CA GLY A 67 -13.66 -14.14 -16.79
C GLY A 67 -12.15 -13.87 -16.69
N SER A 68 -11.30 -14.78 -17.19
CA SER A 68 -9.84 -14.61 -17.19
C SER A 68 -9.40 -13.49 -18.13
N PHE A 69 -10.08 -13.34 -19.27
CA PHE A 69 -9.88 -12.24 -20.19
C PHE A 69 -10.20 -10.88 -19.56
N THR A 70 -11.37 -10.75 -18.94
CA THR A 70 -11.77 -9.51 -18.22
C THR A 70 -10.72 -9.10 -17.19
N LYS A 71 -10.24 -10.05 -16.37
CA LYS A 71 -9.15 -9.81 -15.41
C LYS A 71 -7.85 -9.37 -16.07
N SER A 72 -7.52 -9.94 -17.23
CA SER A 72 -6.32 -9.57 -17.99
C SER A 72 -6.40 -8.15 -18.53
N VAL A 73 -7.56 -7.73 -19.06
CA VAL A 73 -7.82 -6.35 -19.49
C VAL A 73 -7.65 -5.37 -18.33
N LEU A 74 -8.27 -5.65 -17.18
CA LEU A 74 -8.15 -4.78 -15.99
C LEU A 74 -6.71 -4.70 -15.47
N ARG A 75 -5.95 -5.79 -15.55
CA ARG A 75 -4.53 -5.79 -15.19
C ARG A 75 -3.70 -4.92 -16.12
N GLU A 76 -3.91 -5.00 -17.44
CA GLU A 76 -3.18 -4.14 -18.39
C GLU A 76 -3.58 -2.67 -18.27
N LYS A 77 -4.86 -2.38 -17.98
CA LYS A 77 -5.32 -1.03 -17.64
C LYS A 77 -4.60 -0.48 -16.42
N LEU A 78 -4.50 -1.26 -15.34
CA LEU A 78 -3.79 -0.84 -14.13
C LEU A 78 -2.32 -0.54 -14.43
N LYS A 79 -1.62 -1.39 -15.20
CA LYS A 79 -0.25 -1.13 -15.62
C LYS A 79 -0.11 0.15 -16.45
N ALA A 80 -1.05 0.40 -17.37
CA ALA A 80 -1.05 1.63 -18.16
C ALA A 80 -1.27 2.87 -17.27
N LEU A 81 -2.13 2.76 -16.26
CA LEU A 81 -2.36 3.81 -15.28
C LEU A 81 -1.12 4.09 -14.42
N GLU A 82 -0.47 3.05 -13.90
CA GLU A 82 0.77 3.20 -13.11
C GLU A 82 1.88 3.89 -13.92
N LYS A 83 2.01 3.55 -15.20
CA LYS A 83 2.97 4.20 -16.10
C LYS A 83 2.65 5.68 -16.30
N LEU A 84 1.37 6.04 -16.46
CA LEU A 84 1.01 7.44 -16.63
C LEU A 84 1.11 8.23 -15.33
N SER A 85 0.75 7.64 -14.18
CA SER A 85 0.88 8.35 -12.90
C SER A 85 2.32 8.74 -12.64
N ALA A 86 3.26 7.83 -12.95
CA ALA A 86 4.70 8.06 -12.86
C ALA A 86 5.25 9.04 -13.91
N SER A 87 4.52 9.28 -15.00
CA SER A 87 4.91 10.26 -16.01
C SER A 87 4.40 11.66 -15.65
N ASP A 88 5.02 12.69 -16.22
CA ASP A 88 4.58 14.08 -16.08
C ASP A 88 3.31 14.40 -16.88
N ASP A 89 2.82 13.45 -17.69
CA ASP A 89 1.62 13.58 -18.53
C ASP A 89 0.32 13.76 -17.74
N LEU A 90 0.34 13.51 -16.42
CA LEU A 90 -0.81 13.70 -15.53
C LEU A 90 -0.55 14.85 -14.54
N PRO A 91 -0.80 16.11 -14.93
CA PRO A 91 -0.63 17.25 -14.02
C PRO A 91 -1.68 17.22 -12.91
N LEU A 92 -1.36 17.86 -11.79
CA LEU A 92 -2.34 18.10 -10.73
C LEU A 92 -3.48 18.95 -11.28
N ARG A 93 -4.69 18.74 -10.73
CA ARG A 93 -5.85 19.53 -11.13
C ARG A 93 -5.59 21.02 -10.82
N PRO A 94 -5.90 21.93 -11.75
CA PRO A 94 -5.73 23.36 -11.52
C PRO A 94 -6.37 23.81 -10.20
N GLY A 95 -5.61 24.54 -9.39
CA GLY A 95 -6.05 25.09 -8.10
C GLY A 95 -5.83 24.18 -6.89
N VAL A 96 -5.40 22.91 -7.06
CA VAL A 96 -5.10 22.02 -5.91
C VAL A 96 -3.96 22.56 -5.07
N GLU A 97 -2.86 22.97 -5.70
CA GLU A 97 -1.70 23.52 -4.99
C GLU A 97 -2.07 24.80 -4.25
N LYS A 98 -2.75 25.72 -4.93
CA LYS A 98 -3.23 26.96 -4.31
C LYS A 98 -4.13 26.70 -3.11
N PHE A 99 -5.09 25.77 -3.24
CA PHE A 99 -5.99 25.40 -2.15
C PHE A 99 -5.22 24.88 -0.92
N ILE A 100 -4.19 24.06 -1.16
CA ILE A 100 -3.33 23.54 -0.08
C ILE A 100 -2.53 24.69 0.55
N ASP A 101 -1.93 25.55 -0.26
CA ASP A 101 -1.14 26.69 0.22
C ASP A 101 -1.98 27.67 1.05
N ASP A 102 -3.18 28.01 0.57
CA ASP A 102 -4.12 28.88 1.28
C ASP A 102 -4.49 28.27 2.65
N ALA A 103 -4.85 26.98 2.69
CA ALA A 103 -5.19 26.29 3.94
C ALA A 103 -4.02 26.24 4.93
N LEU A 104 -2.81 25.93 4.44
CA LEU A 104 -1.60 25.90 5.28
C LEU A 104 -1.25 27.30 5.81
N SER A 105 -1.50 28.36 5.03
CA SER A 105 -1.24 29.74 5.44
C SER A 105 -2.18 30.23 6.55
N GLU A 106 -3.41 29.71 6.59
CA GLU A 106 -4.39 29.97 7.64
C GLU A 106 -4.21 29.07 8.87
N GLY A 107 -3.21 28.18 8.86
CA GLY A 107 -2.97 27.22 9.94
C GLY A 107 -3.99 26.08 10.00
N VAL A 108 -4.74 25.84 8.92
CA VAL A 108 -5.70 24.75 8.82
C VAL A 108 -4.97 23.44 8.51
N PRO A 109 -5.12 22.38 9.32
CA PRO A 109 -4.48 21.11 9.06
C PRO A 109 -5.11 20.42 7.84
N VAL A 110 -4.27 19.97 6.90
CA VAL A 110 -4.70 19.27 5.69
C VAL A 110 -4.16 17.84 5.71
N ALA A 111 -5.06 16.88 5.44
CA ALA A 111 -4.71 15.47 5.34
C ALA A 111 -5.09 14.91 3.96
N ILE A 112 -4.24 14.03 3.42
CA ILE A 112 -4.48 13.29 2.18
C ILE A 112 -4.70 11.82 2.54
N LEU A 113 -5.89 11.30 2.20
CA LEU A 113 -6.21 9.88 2.34
C LEU A 113 -5.86 9.16 1.03
N ALA A 114 -4.78 8.39 1.06
CA ALA A 114 -4.17 7.76 -0.12
C ALA A 114 -4.68 6.33 -0.40
N THR A 115 -5.64 5.83 0.40
CA THR A 115 -6.13 4.44 0.35
C THR A 115 -7.23 4.20 -0.70
N TYR A 116 -7.08 4.74 -1.90
CA TYR A 116 -8.09 4.54 -2.96
C TYR A 116 -7.89 3.21 -3.70
N GLY A 117 -8.47 2.13 -3.17
CA GLY A 117 -8.62 0.86 -3.87
C GLY A 117 -7.43 -0.12 -3.78
N ARG A 118 -7.63 -1.32 -4.35
CA ARG A 118 -6.77 -2.52 -4.18
C ARG A 118 -5.29 -2.30 -4.57
N ASN A 119 -5.00 -1.34 -5.44
CA ASN A 119 -3.67 -1.00 -5.94
C ASN A 119 -3.39 0.52 -5.87
N GLY A 120 -4.16 1.25 -5.06
CA GLY A 120 -4.16 2.72 -5.05
C GLY A 120 -2.87 3.36 -4.56
N GLU A 121 -2.14 2.70 -3.66
CA GLU A 121 -1.05 3.32 -2.90
C GLU A 121 0.11 3.80 -3.78
N LYS A 122 0.50 3.01 -4.80
CA LYS A 122 1.58 3.38 -5.72
C LYS A 122 1.20 4.59 -6.56
N ILE A 123 -0.05 4.63 -7.01
CA ILE A 123 -0.59 5.73 -7.83
C ILE A 123 -0.75 6.98 -6.97
N SER A 124 -1.32 6.86 -5.77
CA SER A 124 -1.49 7.98 -4.85
C SER A 124 -0.16 8.56 -4.41
N ARG A 125 0.85 7.72 -4.14
CA ARG A 125 2.20 8.17 -3.79
C ARG A 125 2.80 9.03 -4.90
N SER A 126 2.71 8.55 -6.15
CA SER A 126 3.20 9.29 -7.31
C SER A 126 2.45 10.62 -7.52
N ILE A 127 1.15 10.70 -7.21
CA ILE A 127 0.39 11.96 -7.26
C ILE A 127 0.82 12.91 -6.13
N VAL A 128 1.07 12.39 -4.93
CA VAL A 128 1.52 13.20 -3.79
C VAL A 128 2.94 13.74 -4.02
N GLU A 129 3.83 12.96 -4.63
CA GLU A 129 5.18 13.41 -5.02
C GLU A 129 5.13 14.65 -5.92
N LYS A 130 4.10 14.79 -6.77
CA LYS A 130 3.89 15.97 -7.63
C LYS A 130 3.55 17.25 -6.87
N LEU A 131 3.13 17.18 -5.60
CA LEU A 131 2.91 18.37 -4.76
C LEU A 131 4.23 19.04 -4.34
N GLY A 132 5.35 18.33 -4.49
CA GLY A 132 6.68 18.78 -4.09
C GLY A 132 6.97 18.55 -2.60
N PRO A 133 8.26 18.47 -2.23
CA PRO A 133 8.69 18.14 -0.86
C PRO A 133 8.27 19.18 0.18
N GLU A 134 8.26 20.47 -0.21
CA GLU A 134 7.89 21.60 0.66
C GLU A 134 6.48 21.44 1.24
N ARG A 135 5.49 21.14 0.39
CA ARG A 135 4.10 20.92 0.81
C ARG A 135 3.95 19.59 1.53
N THR A 136 4.54 18.53 0.96
CA THR A 136 4.45 17.16 1.49
C THR A 136 4.92 17.09 2.96
N SER A 137 5.95 17.84 3.34
CA SER A 137 6.45 17.89 4.72
C SER A 137 5.46 18.47 5.75
N LYS A 138 4.49 19.27 5.29
CA LYS A 138 3.47 19.95 6.12
C LYS A 138 2.12 19.23 6.12
N LEU A 139 1.97 18.22 5.27
CA LEU A 139 0.72 17.49 5.07
C LEU A 139 0.73 16.17 5.85
N ASN A 140 -0.43 15.76 6.36
CA ASN A 140 -0.59 14.43 6.92
C ASN A 140 -1.06 13.45 5.82
N ILE A 141 -0.24 12.47 5.47
CA ILE A 141 -0.55 11.51 4.39
C ILE A 141 -0.88 10.16 5.03
N VAL A 142 -2.15 9.77 4.93
CA VAL A 142 -2.64 8.51 5.48
C VAL A 142 -2.76 7.49 4.35
N GLY A 143 -1.75 6.64 4.24
CA GLY A 143 -1.68 5.52 3.28
C GLY A 143 -2.04 4.18 3.90
N LYS A 144 -1.80 3.09 3.15
CA LYS A 144 -2.05 1.74 3.64
C LYS A 144 -1.12 1.42 4.81
N GLU A 145 0.17 1.70 4.65
CA GLU A 145 1.17 1.47 5.70
C GLU A 145 0.86 2.24 7.00
N GLU A 146 0.35 3.47 6.89
CA GLU A 146 -0.03 4.28 8.05
C GLU A 146 -1.25 3.70 8.77
N VAL A 147 -2.23 3.19 8.01
CA VAL A 147 -3.38 2.48 8.56
C VAL A 147 -2.96 1.18 9.22
N GLU A 148 -2.08 0.39 8.59
CA GLU A 148 -1.57 -0.87 9.14
C GLU A 148 -0.79 -0.64 10.45
N ARG A 149 0.02 0.43 10.52
CA ARG A 149 0.75 0.82 11.73
C ARG A 149 -0.12 1.44 12.82
N SER A 150 -1.32 1.93 12.49
CA SER A 150 -2.24 2.52 13.48
C SER A 150 -2.71 1.49 14.52
N LEU A 151 -3.15 1.96 15.70
CA LEU A 151 -3.74 1.10 16.73
C LEU A 151 -4.91 0.25 16.18
N TYR A 152 -5.71 0.83 15.29
CA TYR A 152 -6.82 0.14 14.65
C TYR A 152 -6.33 -0.96 13.68
N GLY A 153 -5.36 -0.63 12.82
CA GLY A 153 -4.78 -1.61 11.89
C GLY A 153 -4.13 -2.77 12.62
N GLN A 154 -3.35 -2.47 13.64
CA GLN A 154 -2.73 -3.45 14.52
C GLN A 154 -3.72 -4.37 15.23
N LEU A 155 -4.85 -3.82 15.69
CA LEU A 155 -5.92 -4.58 16.34
C LEU A 155 -6.65 -5.49 15.34
N VAL A 156 -6.97 -4.99 14.15
CA VAL A 156 -7.75 -5.72 13.13
C VAL A 156 -6.89 -6.78 12.41
N LEU A 157 -5.63 -6.46 12.12
CA LEU A 157 -4.69 -7.35 11.43
C LEU A 157 -4.02 -8.33 12.39
N GLY A 158 -4.15 -8.13 13.70
CA GLY A 158 -3.57 -8.99 14.73
C GLY A 158 -2.04 -8.86 14.88
N GLU A 159 -1.38 -8.07 14.03
CA GLU A 159 0.09 -7.92 14.04
C GLU A 159 0.60 -7.02 15.18
N GLY A 160 -0.20 -6.13 15.76
CA GLY A 160 0.26 -5.24 16.84
C GLY A 160 -0.18 -5.63 18.25
N VAL A 161 -0.83 -6.79 18.41
CA VAL A 161 -0.92 -7.48 19.72
C VAL A 161 0.22 -8.51 19.86
N ALA A 162 1.22 -8.46 18.96
CA ALA A 162 2.40 -9.34 18.95
C ALA A 162 3.60 -8.78 19.74
N SER A 163 3.32 -8.09 20.84
CA SER A 163 3.98 -8.45 22.08
C SER A 163 2.86 -8.55 23.10
N SER A 164 2.26 -9.74 23.21
CA SER A 164 1.35 -10.01 24.31
C SER A 164 2.07 -9.64 25.61
N LEU A 165 1.32 -9.22 26.62
CA LEU A 165 1.87 -9.00 27.96
C LEU A 165 2.77 -10.16 28.39
N ASP A 166 2.42 -11.39 27.97
CA ASP A 166 3.19 -12.60 28.21
C ASP A 166 4.55 -12.62 27.50
N GLU A 167 4.68 -12.07 26.29
CA GLU A 167 5.96 -12.02 25.59
C GLU A 167 6.90 -10.95 26.16
N GLN A 168 6.36 -9.81 26.60
CA GLN A 168 7.14 -8.82 27.36
C GLN A 168 7.55 -9.38 28.72
N LEU A 169 6.64 -10.06 29.42
CA LEU A 169 6.92 -10.73 30.69
C LEU A 169 7.99 -11.82 30.50
N THR A 170 7.92 -12.59 29.42
CA THR A 170 8.91 -13.64 29.13
C THR A 170 10.30 -13.03 28.88
N LYS A 171 10.39 -11.91 28.16
CA LYS A 171 11.66 -11.19 27.93
C LYS A 171 12.25 -10.64 29.24
N GLU A 172 11.45 -10.02 30.09
CA GLU A 172 11.92 -9.51 31.38
C GLU A 172 12.27 -10.64 32.36
N VAL A 173 11.51 -11.73 32.39
CA VAL A 173 11.84 -12.93 33.17
C VAL A 173 13.15 -13.56 32.69
N GLN A 174 13.37 -13.67 31.37
CA GLN A 174 14.63 -14.17 30.83
C GLN A 174 15.81 -13.27 31.17
N LYS A 175 15.64 -11.94 31.11
CA LYS A 175 16.66 -10.97 31.47
C LYS A 175 17.02 -11.05 32.96
N ALA A 176 16.02 -11.12 33.84
CA ALA A 176 16.22 -11.30 35.27
C ALA A 176 16.91 -12.63 35.60
N ALA A 177 16.48 -13.72 34.96
CA ALA A 177 17.10 -15.03 35.15
C ALA A 177 18.55 -15.08 34.68
N SER A 178 18.90 -14.40 33.58
CA SER A 178 20.27 -14.30 33.10
C SER A 178 21.16 -13.48 34.05
N ALA A 179 20.65 -12.36 34.58
CA ALA A 179 21.38 -11.55 35.57
C ALA A 179 21.63 -12.33 36.86
N GLU A 180 20.66 -13.12 37.32
CA GLU A 180 20.80 -13.97 38.50
C GLU A 180 21.79 -15.11 38.29
N LYS A 181 21.74 -15.78 37.12
CA LYS A 181 22.74 -16.79 36.74
C LYS A 181 24.15 -16.22 36.71
N GLN A 182 24.31 -15.01 36.20
CA GLN A 182 25.58 -14.31 36.17
C GLN A 182 26.09 -14.03 37.59
N ARG A 183 25.22 -13.51 38.47
CA ARG A 183 25.56 -13.26 39.88
C ARG A 183 26.04 -14.52 40.60
N ILE A 184 25.32 -15.63 40.46
CA ILE A 184 25.69 -16.91 41.08
C ILE A 184 27.02 -17.42 40.50
N ALA A 185 27.23 -17.30 39.18
CA ALA A 185 28.48 -17.71 38.55
C ALA A 185 29.67 -16.91 39.08
N GLU A 186 29.53 -15.61 39.27
CA GLU A 186 30.55 -14.74 39.86
C GLU A 186 30.83 -15.07 41.33
N GLU A 187 29.80 -15.37 42.12
CA GLU A 187 29.95 -15.78 43.52
C GLU A 187 30.70 -17.12 43.64
N VAL A 188 30.32 -18.12 42.85
CA VAL A 188 30.99 -19.44 42.79
C VAL A 188 32.44 -19.29 42.31
N ALA A 189 32.70 -18.44 41.33
CA ALA A 189 34.04 -18.16 40.85
C ALA A 189 34.92 -17.53 41.94
N SER A 190 34.38 -16.58 42.70
CA SER A 190 35.07 -15.97 43.84
C SER A 190 35.38 -16.99 44.93
N LEU A 191 34.45 -17.90 45.23
CA LEU A 191 34.66 -19.00 46.19
C LEU A 191 35.77 -19.96 45.73
N LEU A 192 35.86 -20.22 44.43
CA LEU A 192 36.85 -21.11 43.82
C LEU A 192 38.17 -20.41 43.44
N LYS A 193 38.28 -19.09 43.66
CA LYS A 193 39.42 -18.24 43.25
C LYS A 193 39.73 -18.29 41.75
N LEU A 194 38.70 -18.40 40.92
CA LEU A 194 38.80 -18.38 39.46
C LEU A 194 38.25 -17.06 38.92
N SER A 195 38.83 -16.54 37.83
CA SER A 195 38.24 -15.43 37.09
C SER A 195 37.33 -15.98 35.99
N VAL A 196 36.20 -15.32 35.73
CA VAL A 196 35.25 -15.73 34.69
C VAL A 196 34.99 -14.57 33.73
N ASP A 197 35.14 -14.84 32.44
CA ASP A 197 34.76 -13.94 31.35
C ASP A 197 33.65 -14.61 30.52
N ILE A 198 32.41 -14.11 30.63
CA ILE A 198 31.23 -14.69 29.95
C ILE A 198 30.89 -13.80 28.75
N ASN A 199 31.50 -14.09 27.60
CA ASN A 199 31.14 -13.44 26.35
C ASN A 199 29.93 -14.14 25.70
N THR A 200 28.79 -13.47 25.69
CA THR A 200 27.47 -14.00 25.30
C THR A 200 27.32 -14.35 23.81
N ALA A 201 28.35 -14.12 22.98
CA ALA A 201 28.34 -14.46 21.55
C ALA A 201 28.98 -15.84 21.21
N SER A 202 29.61 -16.54 22.16
CA SER A 202 30.23 -17.85 21.88
C SER A 202 30.04 -18.82 23.02
N LYS A 203 29.40 -19.97 22.74
CA LYS A 203 29.40 -21.15 23.62
C LYS A 203 30.82 -21.72 23.71
N ARG A 204 31.67 -21.13 24.53
CA ARG A 204 32.89 -21.80 25.00
C ARG A 204 33.33 -21.18 26.33
N LEU A 205 33.23 -21.98 27.39
CA LEU A 205 33.89 -21.70 28.65
C LEU A 205 35.38 -21.95 28.45
N ILE A 206 36.20 -20.89 28.58
CA ILE A 206 37.65 -21.03 28.66
C ILE A 206 38.02 -20.80 30.12
N LEU A 207 38.42 -21.88 30.79
CA LEU A 207 38.98 -21.83 32.14
C LEU A 207 40.50 -21.67 31.99
N SER A 208 41.04 -20.56 32.47
CA SER A 208 42.49 -20.40 32.68
C SER A 208 42.77 -20.40 34.17
N ALA A 209 43.70 -21.25 34.61
CA ALA A 209 44.25 -21.25 35.95
C ALA A 209 45.67 -20.67 35.89
N ASP A 210 45.99 -19.78 36.84
CA ASP A 210 47.37 -19.41 37.17
C ASP A 210 48.05 -20.53 37.99
#